data_AF-A0A7C5EXG2-F1
#
_entry.id   AF-A0A7C5EXG2-F1
#
_cell.length_a   1.000
_cell.length_b   1.000
_cell.length_c   1.000
_cell.angle_alpha   90.00
_cell.angle_beta   90.00
_cell.angle_gamma   90.00
#
_symmetry.space_group_name_H-M   'P 1'
#
loop_
_entity.id
_entity.type
_entity.pdbx_description
1 polymer ?
#
loop_
_entity_poly.entity_id
_entity_poly.type
_entity_poly.pdbx_seq_one_letter_code
_entity_poly.pdbx_strand_id
1 'polypeptide(L)'
;MGPQNDLDGPFLQQEQLAKKGKPGIRDEEVCQILNLKKNLDYSDILIKYANKYLKLGWDLVGVNARGETHLDIDFRAPEEFWSRKLTDLGMQGIQVNLGVRTGNPSRLIVLEVHRRESLPPFNQRGDWGSGCVAEVGQEREQHYYAVPRGWQPPPSYFLESFQIMIFGEEGMVLAPPSLEPEGQAPMRWLRPPWENPPTRPSPALCKFLKESAPALEGAAAASVPPVPTWAEIYPQITKYPTVLQALLAPSAHPEEYYQNLLAAARGVGLTDFQVLMGILWHAPMGDSSHIPNRGEYFKRLVELSGAGRERFTPGAKEGPAPNPPRDASDKDCATTRSPGGQGAAGGVPSTTGSPPGTWERGASRDRDGRASSSHGHAHLQEESGEMYDSWAELFRLGRDHLIVERRRYEAMIYELGKLGAWQEFLRQQQRDNRQLREKIEAQWARELEYFRQLSFKGDKRGWRKW
;
A
#
# COMPACT_ATOMS: atom_id res chain seq x y z
N MET A 1 -30.37 83.86 25.32
CA MET A 1 -31.48 82.93 25.61
C MET A 1 -31.63 82.03 24.39
N GLY A 2 -31.51 80.72 24.39
CA GLY A 2 -31.27 79.67 25.38
C GLY A 2 -31.05 78.38 24.56
N PRO A 3 -30.55 77.30 25.17
CA PRO A 3 -29.76 76.25 24.51
C PRO A 3 -30.58 75.01 24.13
N GLN A 4 -30.05 74.19 23.21
CA GLN A 4 -30.47 72.80 22.95
C GLN A 4 -29.49 72.21 21.90
N ASN A 5 -28.95 71.00 21.98
CA ASN A 5 -28.70 70.04 23.05
C ASN A 5 -27.79 68.96 22.41
N ASP A 6 -26.72 68.59 23.11
CA ASP A 6 -25.92 67.39 22.85
C ASP A 6 -26.80 66.12 22.87
N LEU A 7 -26.77 65.30 21.80
CA LEU A 7 -27.07 63.86 21.83
C LEU A 7 -26.50 63.16 20.58
N ASP A 8 -25.17 63.16 20.40
CA ASP A 8 -24.52 62.27 19.42
C ASP A 8 -23.25 61.63 20.01
N GLY A 9 -23.48 60.57 20.78
CA GLY A 9 -22.52 59.59 21.25
C GLY A 9 -23.24 58.62 22.18
N PRO A 10 -22.97 57.30 22.25
CA PRO A 10 -21.89 56.50 21.64
C PRO A 10 -22.42 55.19 21.00
N PHE A 11 -23.55 55.23 20.29
CA PHE A 11 -24.23 53.99 19.86
C PHE A 11 -23.51 53.25 18.70
N LEU A 12 -22.73 53.96 17.89
CA LEU A 12 -22.00 53.37 16.76
C LEU A 12 -20.66 52.71 17.13
N GLN A 13 -20.18 52.89 18.37
CA GLN A 13 -18.92 52.26 18.81
C GLN A 13 -19.13 50.89 19.47
N GLN A 14 -20.37 50.58 19.90
CA GLN A 14 -20.69 49.30 20.52
C GLN A 14 -21.04 48.20 19.49
N GLU A 15 -21.54 48.58 18.31
CA GLU A 15 -21.82 47.66 17.20
C GLU A 15 -20.55 47.23 16.45
N GLN A 16 -19.47 48.02 16.52
CA GLN A 16 -18.16 47.63 15.99
C GLN A 16 -17.36 46.74 16.96
N LEU A 17 -17.69 46.73 18.25
CA LEU A 17 -17.10 45.83 19.25
C LEU A 17 -17.85 44.50 19.39
N ALA A 18 -19.12 44.41 18.95
CA ALA A 18 -19.87 43.15 18.86
C ALA A 18 -19.42 42.26 17.68
N LYS A 19 -18.63 42.81 16.75
CA LYS A 19 -17.83 42.05 15.76
C LYS A 19 -16.43 41.70 16.28
N LYS A 20 -16.18 41.74 17.59
CA LYS A 20 -15.16 40.87 18.19
C LYS A 20 -15.65 39.44 18.01
N GLY A 21 -15.32 38.87 16.86
CA GLY A 21 -15.57 37.48 16.53
C GLY A 21 -15.18 36.65 17.72
N LYS A 22 -16.16 35.98 18.33
CA LYS A 22 -15.87 34.77 19.09
C LYS A 22 -15.02 33.93 18.13
N PRO A 23 -13.77 33.57 18.48
CA PRO A 23 -13.00 32.66 17.66
C PRO A 23 -13.77 31.34 17.69
N GLY A 24 -14.69 31.19 16.74
CA GLY A 24 -15.38 29.94 16.50
C GLY A 24 -14.31 28.96 16.08
N ILE A 25 -14.27 27.82 16.77
CA ILE A 25 -13.48 26.68 16.36
C ILE A 25 -13.87 26.40 14.91
N ARG A 26 -12.88 26.33 14.01
CA ARG A 26 -13.16 26.07 12.60
C ARG A 26 -13.63 24.63 12.42
N ASP A 27 -14.45 24.36 11.41
CA ASP A 27 -14.96 23.01 11.16
C ASP A 27 -13.83 22.00 10.93
N GLU A 28 -12.67 22.43 10.40
CA GLU A 28 -11.49 21.59 10.26
C GLU A 28 -10.88 21.19 11.61
N GLU A 29 -10.85 22.13 12.57
CA GLU A 29 -10.37 21.87 13.93
C GLU A 29 -11.31 20.91 14.66
N VAL A 30 -12.63 21.03 14.48
CA VAL A 30 -13.60 20.07 15.01
C VAL A 30 -13.36 18.67 14.44
N CYS A 31 -13.19 18.55 13.12
CA CYS A 31 -12.87 17.27 12.47
C CYS A 31 -11.56 16.66 13.01
N GLN A 32 -10.52 17.48 13.20
CA GLN A 32 -9.25 17.02 13.73
C GLN A 32 -9.37 16.53 15.18
N ILE A 33 -10.12 17.25 16.02
CA ILE A 33 -10.38 16.84 17.41
C ILE A 33 -11.16 15.53 17.46
N LEU A 34 -12.17 15.36 16.59
CA LEU A 34 -12.95 14.12 16.53
C LEU A 34 -12.11 12.92 16.06
N ASN A 35 -11.24 13.12 15.07
CA ASN A 35 -10.31 12.08 14.62
C ASN A 35 -9.30 11.70 15.70
N LEU A 36 -8.73 12.70 16.40
CA LEU A 36 -7.82 12.47 17.52
C LEU A 36 -8.51 11.68 18.64
N LYS A 37 -9.74 12.08 19.00
CA LYS A 37 -10.55 11.35 19.98
C LYS A 37 -10.77 9.90 19.56
N LYS A 38 -11.17 9.66 18.31
CA LYS A 38 -11.38 8.31 17.78
C LYS A 38 -10.10 7.45 17.89
N ASN A 39 -8.93 8.02 17.58
CA ASN A 39 -7.66 7.32 17.65
C ASN A 39 -7.25 6.99 19.09
N LEU A 40 -7.52 7.88 20.04
CA LEU A 40 -7.28 7.64 21.47
C LEU A 40 -8.23 6.58 22.03
N ASP A 41 -9.52 6.69 21.74
CA ASP A 41 -10.51 5.68 22.14
C ASP A 41 -10.12 4.30 21.58
N TYR A 42 -9.62 4.26 20.34
CA TYR A 42 -9.12 3.03 19.72
C TYR A 42 -7.86 2.50 20.42
N SER A 43 -6.91 3.37 20.75
CA SER A 43 -5.68 3.00 21.47
C SER A 43 -6.00 2.37 22.83
N ASP A 44 -6.96 2.92 23.57
CA ASP A 44 -7.42 2.35 24.85
C ASP A 44 -8.01 0.93 24.67
N ILE A 45 -8.72 0.70 23.57
CA ILE A 45 -9.25 -0.63 23.23
C ILE A 45 -8.09 -1.58 22.88
N LEU A 46 -7.12 -1.14 22.08
CA LEU A 46 -5.93 -1.92 21.75
C LEU A 46 -5.17 -2.35 23.01
N ILE A 47 -4.95 -1.43 23.96
CA ILE A 47 -4.26 -1.73 25.22
C ILE A 47 -4.99 -2.82 25.99
N LYS A 48 -6.32 -2.74 26.11
CA LYS A 48 -7.13 -3.76 26.78
C LYS A 48 -7.00 -5.13 26.11
N TYR A 49 -6.99 -5.19 24.78
CA TYR A 49 -6.89 -6.43 24.04
C TYR A 49 -5.48 -7.01 24.02
N ALA A 50 -4.45 -6.17 23.85
CA ALA A 50 -3.05 -6.57 23.94
C ALA A 50 -2.78 -7.28 25.27
N ASN A 51 -3.24 -6.71 26.39
CA ASN A 51 -3.16 -7.34 27.70
C ASN A 51 -3.84 -8.72 27.77
N LYS A 52 -4.98 -8.91 27.11
CA LYS A 52 -5.64 -10.22 27.05
C LYS A 52 -4.81 -11.22 26.27
N TYR A 53 -4.23 -10.83 25.13
CA TYR A 53 -3.40 -11.72 24.33
C TYR A 53 -2.07 -12.08 25.01
N LEU A 54 -1.43 -11.11 25.66
CA LEU A 54 -0.21 -11.37 26.44
C LEU A 54 -0.48 -12.35 27.59
N LYS A 55 -1.63 -12.26 28.27
CA LYS A 55 -2.06 -13.23 29.29
C LYS A 55 -2.29 -14.64 28.74
N LEU A 56 -2.62 -14.77 27.46
CA LEU A 56 -2.73 -16.05 26.77
C LEU A 56 -1.35 -16.59 26.33
N GLY A 57 -0.28 -15.82 26.52
CA GLY A 57 1.08 -16.16 26.10
C GLY A 57 1.31 -15.97 24.60
N TRP A 58 0.54 -15.10 23.95
CA TRP A 58 0.73 -14.79 22.53
C TRP A 58 1.79 -13.70 22.35
N ASP A 59 2.68 -13.90 21.39
CA ASP A 59 3.73 -12.95 21.02
C ASP A 59 3.16 -11.92 20.04
N LEU A 60 3.09 -10.67 20.48
CA LEU A 60 2.45 -9.57 19.76
C LEU A 60 3.44 -8.73 18.97
N VAL A 61 2.96 -8.12 17.89
CA VAL A 61 3.67 -7.12 17.11
C VAL A 61 2.73 -5.98 16.72
N GLY A 62 3.24 -4.75 16.74
CA GLY A 62 2.50 -3.58 16.30
C GLY A 62 2.63 -3.43 14.80
N VAL A 63 1.50 -3.31 14.11
CA VAL A 63 1.46 -3.22 12.64
C VAL A 63 0.75 -1.93 12.26
N ASN A 64 1.22 -1.16 11.28
CA ASN A 64 0.48 0.01 10.83
C ASN A 64 -0.69 -0.37 9.88
N ALA A 65 -1.48 0.61 9.46
CA ALA A 65 -2.58 0.39 8.51
C ALA A 65 -2.13 -0.19 7.15
N ARG A 66 -0.83 -0.12 6.81
CA ARG A 66 -0.24 -0.66 5.59
C ARG A 66 0.32 -2.07 5.75
N GLY A 67 0.28 -2.65 6.94
CA GLY A 67 0.88 -3.96 7.22
C GLY A 67 2.35 -3.92 7.60
N GLU A 68 2.96 -2.74 7.75
CA GLU A 68 4.38 -2.59 8.11
C GLU A 68 4.56 -2.73 9.63
N THR A 69 5.64 -3.41 10.05
CA THR A 69 5.93 -3.73 11.46
C THR A 69 6.87 -2.75 12.16
N HIS A 70 7.27 -1.67 11.48
CA HIS A 70 8.27 -0.70 11.94
C HIS A 70 7.69 0.38 12.88
N LEU A 71 6.90 -0.03 13.88
CA LEU A 71 6.29 0.90 14.84
C LEU A 71 7.07 1.05 16.16
N ASP A 72 8.17 0.31 16.32
CA ASP A 72 9.03 0.36 17.51
C ASP A 72 8.21 0.20 18.81
N ILE A 73 7.35 -0.82 18.83
CA ILE A 73 6.54 -1.20 19.99
C ILE A 73 7.02 -2.57 20.46
N ASP A 74 7.60 -2.62 21.66
CA ASP A 74 8.02 -3.86 22.29
C ASP A 74 6.98 -4.32 23.32
N PHE A 75 6.15 -5.30 22.95
CA PHE A 75 5.16 -5.89 23.84
C PHE A 75 5.76 -6.81 24.92
N ARG A 76 7.06 -7.06 24.90
CA ARG A 76 7.78 -7.77 25.98
C ARG A 76 8.23 -6.83 27.08
N ALA A 77 8.24 -5.52 26.82
CA ALA A 77 8.45 -4.51 27.84
C ALA A 77 7.26 -4.47 28.83
N PRO A 78 7.44 -3.87 30.03
CA PRO A 78 6.33 -3.64 30.95
C PRO A 78 5.20 -2.83 30.32
N GLU A 79 3.96 -3.08 30.78
CA GLU A 79 2.73 -2.47 30.25
C GLU A 79 2.81 -0.96 30.14
N GLU A 80 3.41 -0.29 31.13
CA GLU A 80 3.53 1.15 31.19
C GLU A 80 4.28 1.74 30.01
N PHE A 81 5.22 0.99 29.42
CA PHE A 81 6.04 1.46 28.30
C PHE A 81 5.31 1.33 26.97
N TRP A 82 4.82 0.12 26.63
CA TRP A 82 4.17 -0.09 25.33
C TRP A 82 2.78 0.53 25.27
N SER A 83 2.04 0.62 26.39
CA SER A 83 0.73 1.28 26.42
C SER A 83 0.88 2.79 26.15
N ARG A 84 1.86 3.43 26.79
CA ARG A 84 2.20 4.83 26.53
C ARG A 84 2.60 5.05 25.06
N LYS A 85 3.42 4.16 24.49
CA LYS A 85 3.80 4.23 23.08
C LYS A 85 2.58 4.14 22.15
N LEU A 86 1.63 3.25 22.43
CA LEU A 86 0.37 3.17 21.67
C LEU A 86 -0.43 4.47 21.76
N THR A 87 -0.58 5.04 22.96
CA THR A 87 -1.25 6.33 23.15
C THR A 87 -0.53 7.45 22.39
N ASP A 88 0.79 7.51 22.43
CA ASP A 88 1.60 8.51 21.73
C ASP A 88 1.44 8.41 20.20
N LEU A 89 1.37 7.18 19.66
CA LEU A 89 1.08 6.93 18.24
C LEU A 89 -0.35 7.36 17.88
N GLY A 90 -1.33 7.06 18.73
CA GLY A 90 -2.71 7.52 18.58
C GLY A 90 -2.83 9.04 18.57
N MET A 91 -2.06 9.74 19.42
CA MET A 91 -1.96 11.21 19.45
C MET A 91 -1.39 11.80 18.15
N GLN A 92 -0.49 11.06 17.50
CA GLN A 92 0.09 11.44 16.20
C GLN A 92 -0.83 11.11 15.02
N GLY A 93 -1.99 10.52 15.27
CA GLY A 93 -2.91 10.07 14.23
C GLY A 93 -2.46 8.79 13.53
N ILE A 94 -1.49 8.07 14.08
CA ILE A 94 -0.99 6.82 13.52
C ILE A 94 -1.89 5.68 13.97
N GLN A 95 -2.51 5.01 13.01
CA GLN A 95 -3.34 3.85 13.27
C GLN A 95 -2.49 2.58 13.42
N VAL A 96 -2.65 1.93 14.57
CA VAL A 96 -1.92 0.70 14.93
C VAL A 96 -2.88 -0.48 14.98
N ASN A 97 -2.50 -1.58 14.35
CA ASN A 97 -3.14 -2.89 14.44
C ASN A 97 -2.28 -3.81 15.31
N LEU A 98 -2.92 -4.82 15.89
CA LEU A 98 -2.25 -5.88 16.65
C LEU A 98 -2.05 -7.10 15.73
N GLY A 99 -0.80 -7.43 15.47
CA GLY A 99 -0.39 -8.70 14.89
C GLY A 99 -0.05 -9.72 15.98
N VAL A 100 -0.37 -10.99 15.73
CA VAL A 100 0.03 -12.14 16.54
C VAL A 100 1.00 -12.97 15.71
N ARG A 101 2.20 -13.25 16.25
CA ARG A 101 3.17 -14.14 15.60
C ARG A 101 2.71 -15.59 15.78
N THR A 102 2.53 -16.32 14.70
CA THR A 102 2.14 -17.74 14.71
C THR A 102 3.38 -18.64 14.78
N GLY A 103 3.17 -19.93 14.93
CA GLY A 103 4.24 -20.91 15.09
C GLY A 103 4.70 -21.07 16.53
N ASN A 104 5.99 -21.35 16.72
CA ASN A 104 6.62 -21.47 18.03
C ASN A 104 6.41 -20.28 18.97
N PRO A 105 6.47 -19.00 18.55
CA PRO A 105 6.33 -17.84 19.45
C PRO A 105 5.04 -17.83 20.27
N SER A 106 3.87 -18.01 19.63
CA SER A 106 2.57 -18.05 20.31
C SER A 106 2.02 -19.47 20.50
N ARG A 107 2.71 -20.48 19.97
CA ARG A 107 2.22 -21.87 19.88
C ARG A 107 0.86 -21.96 19.19
N LEU A 108 0.72 -21.23 18.08
CA LEU A 108 -0.51 -21.14 17.30
C LEU A 108 -0.28 -21.52 15.84
N ILE A 109 -1.31 -22.05 15.21
CA ILE A 109 -1.46 -22.05 13.76
C ILE A 109 -2.82 -21.44 13.45
N VAL A 110 -2.89 -20.58 12.44
CA VAL A 110 -4.13 -19.89 12.08
C VAL A 110 -4.46 -20.20 10.63
N LEU A 111 -5.70 -20.59 10.38
CA LEU A 111 -6.24 -20.77 9.05
C LEU A 111 -7.20 -19.63 8.77
N GLU A 112 -6.87 -18.80 7.79
CA GLU A 112 -7.81 -17.85 7.22
C GLU A 112 -8.48 -18.47 6.00
N VAL A 113 -9.80 -18.51 6.04
CA VAL A 113 -10.64 -19.24 5.10
C VAL A 113 -11.72 -18.33 4.55
N HIS A 114 -12.05 -18.49 3.28
CA HIS A 114 -13.22 -17.88 2.67
C HIS A 114 -14.48 -18.66 3.05
N ARG A 115 -15.50 -17.96 3.57
CA ARG A 115 -16.73 -18.56 4.13
C ARG A 115 -17.47 -19.50 3.18
N ARG A 116 -17.34 -19.28 1.86
CA ARG A 116 -18.03 -20.08 0.84
C ARG A 116 -17.08 -20.99 0.05
N GLU A 117 -15.92 -20.46 -0.34
CA GLU A 117 -15.03 -21.12 -1.30
C GLU A 117 -14.08 -22.12 -0.64
N SER A 118 -13.79 -21.96 0.65
CA SER A 118 -12.82 -22.82 1.36
C SER A 118 -13.44 -24.06 2.01
N LEU A 119 -14.76 -24.27 1.90
CA LEU A 119 -15.47 -25.42 2.47
C LEU A 119 -15.16 -26.79 1.80
N PRO A 120 -14.97 -26.89 0.46
CA PRO A 120 -14.79 -28.17 -0.21
C PRO A 120 -13.72 -29.11 0.37
N PRO A 121 -12.48 -28.67 0.71
CA PRO A 121 -11.46 -29.57 1.26
C PRO A 121 -11.82 -30.12 2.64
N PHE A 122 -12.71 -29.44 3.37
CA PHE A 122 -13.06 -29.82 4.74
C PHE A 122 -14.37 -30.60 4.86
N ASN A 123 -15.32 -30.39 3.97
CA ASN A 123 -16.63 -31.06 4.00
C ASN A 123 -16.52 -32.60 4.03
N GLN A 124 -15.44 -33.15 3.46
CA GLN A 124 -15.19 -34.60 3.42
C GLN A 124 -14.34 -35.12 4.59
N ARG A 125 -13.74 -34.22 5.39
CA ARG A 125 -12.71 -34.55 6.41
C ARG A 125 -13.21 -34.38 7.85
N GLY A 126 -14.50 -34.09 8.04
CA GLY A 126 -15.15 -33.95 9.35
C GLY A 126 -15.11 -32.53 9.90
N ASP A 127 -15.33 -32.38 11.22
CA ASP A 127 -15.26 -31.07 11.87
C ASP A 127 -13.81 -30.57 11.90
N TRP A 128 -13.60 -29.45 11.23
CA TRP A 128 -12.32 -28.77 11.12
C TRP A 128 -12.33 -27.46 11.90
N GLY A 129 -13.50 -26.92 12.24
CA GLY A 129 -13.63 -25.56 12.75
C GLY A 129 -13.02 -25.42 14.14
N SER A 130 -12.11 -24.45 14.31
CA SER A 130 -11.64 -24.11 15.66
C SER A 130 -12.78 -23.60 16.56
N GLY A 131 -12.67 -23.84 17.86
CA GLY A 131 -13.45 -23.14 18.89
C GLY A 131 -13.15 -21.63 18.96
N CYS A 132 -11.98 -21.18 18.53
CA CYS A 132 -11.55 -19.78 18.54
C CYS A 132 -11.57 -19.19 17.13
N VAL A 133 -12.47 -18.24 16.86
CA VAL A 133 -12.72 -17.71 15.51
C VAL A 133 -12.88 -16.20 15.51
N ALA A 134 -12.14 -15.53 14.62
CA ALA A 134 -12.31 -14.12 14.30
C ALA A 134 -12.90 -13.95 12.89
N GLU A 135 -13.68 -12.90 12.72
CA GLU A 135 -14.16 -12.44 11.43
C GLU A 135 -13.16 -11.44 10.83
N VAL A 136 -12.82 -11.63 9.56
CA VAL A 136 -11.95 -10.77 8.75
C VAL A 136 -12.76 -10.26 7.57
N GLY A 137 -13.22 -9.01 7.64
CA GLY A 137 -14.14 -8.47 6.63
C GLY A 137 -15.46 -9.26 6.58
N GLN A 138 -16.15 -9.22 5.44
CA GLN A 138 -17.47 -9.86 5.30
C GLN A 138 -17.40 -11.33 4.89
N GLU A 139 -16.28 -11.73 4.26
CA GLU A 139 -16.20 -12.97 3.50
C GLU A 139 -15.22 -13.98 4.10
N ARG A 140 -14.38 -13.57 5.05
CA ARG A 140 -13.31 -14.41 5.59
C ARG A 140 -13.42 -14.58 7.10
N GLU A 141 -12.90 -15.72 7.55
CA GLU A 141 -12.79 -16.07 8.96
C GLU A 141 -11.39 -16.59 9.25
N GLN A 142 -10.87 -16.27 10.43
CA GLN A 142 -9.62 -16.81 10.96
C GLN A 142 -9.93 -17.80 12.07
N HIS A 143 -9.50 -19.04 11.89
CA HIS A 143 -9.62 -20.11 12.86
C HIS A 143 -8.27 -20.34 13.54
N TYR A 144 -8.23 -20.20 14.86
CA TYR A 144 -7.01 -20.25 15.65
C TYR A 144 -6.86 -21.61 16.33
N TYR A 145 -5.77 -22.33 16.09
CA TYR A 145 -5.52 -23.63 16.70
C TYR A 145 -4.26 -23.62 17.55
N ALA A 146 -4.29 -24.35 18.67
CA ALA A 146 -3.13 -24.54 19.53
C ALA A 146 -2.19 -25.60 18.96
N VAL A 147 -0.91 -25.27 18.86
CA VAL A 147 0.16 -26.17 18.42
C VAL A 147 0.55 -27.15 19.54
N PRO A 148 0.38 -28.47 19.33
CA PRO A 148 0.81 -29.49 20.30
C PRO A 148 2.31 -29.39 20.58
N ARG A 149 2.74 -29.71 21.81
CA ARG A 149 4.17 -29.79 22.14
C ARG A 149 4.84 -30.85 21.26
N GLY A 150 5.97 -30.50 20.64
CA GLY A 150 6.72 -31.39 19.75
C GLY A 150 6.15 -31.51 18.34
N TRP A 151 5.05 -30.83 18.01
CA TRP A 151 4.60 -30.70 16.63
C TRP A 151 5.18 -29.42 16.02
N GLN A 152 5.89 -29.55 14.90
CA GLN A 152 6.38 -28.41 14.15
C GLN A 152 5.30 -27.99 13.13
N PRO A 153 4.74 -26.77 13.24
CA PRO A 153 3.82 -26.28 12.23
C PRO A 153 4.57 -26.07 10.91
N PRO A 154 3.91 -26.23 9.75
CA PRO A 154 4.50 -25.88 8.46
C PRO A 154 4.81 -24.37 8.42
N PRO A 155 5.64 -23.88 7.48
CA PRO A 155 5.75 -22.44 7.22
C PRO A 155 4.40 -21.84 6.82
N SER A 156 4.30 -20.52 6.71
CA SER A 156 3.08 -19.90 6.19
C SER A 156 2.99 -20.02 4.67
N TYR A 157 1.81 -20.36 4.13
CA TYR A 157 1.59 -20.52 2.69
C TYR A 157 0.12 -20.31 2.31
N PHE A 158 -0.11 -20.03 1.04
CA PHE A 158 -1.43 -19.88 0.45
C PHE A 158 -1.79 -21.08 -0.40
N LEU A 159 -2.96 -21.66 -0.15
CA LEU A 159 -3.56 -22.71 -0.97
C LEU A 159 -4.57 -22.10 -1.93
N GLU A 160 -4.09 -21.75 -3.12
CA GLU A 160 -4.87 -21.05 -4.14
C GLU A 160 -6.12 -21.82 -4.56
N SER A 161 -6.02 -23.14 -4.73
CA SER A 161 -7.14 -24.02 -5.12
C SER A 161 -8.34 -23.97 -4.17
N PHE A 162 -8.13 -23.53 -2.93
CA PHE A 162 -9.17 -23.47 -1.90
C PHE A 162 -9.32 -22.08 -1.28
N GLN A 163 -8.55 -21.08 -1.73
CA GLN A 163 -8.50 -19.74 -1.15
C GLN A 163 -8.24 -19.76 0.37
N ILE A 164 -7.33 -20.63 0.84
CA ILE A 164 -6.99 -20.77 2.26
C ILE A 164 -5.60 -20.21 2.49
N MET A 165 -5.47 -19.27 3.43
CA MET A 165 -4.17 -18.82 3.92
C MET A 165 -3.83 -19.53 5.23
N ILE A 166 -2.65 -20.13 5.30
CA ILE A 166 -2.16 -20.87 6.45
C ILE A 166 -1.04 -20.06 7.07
N PHE A 167 -1.23 -19.61 8.30
CA PHE A 167 -0.23 -18.91 9.10
C PHE A 167 0.38 -19.89 10.11
N GLY A 168 1.53 -20.42 9.73
CA GLY A 168 2.25 -21.46 10.47
C GLY A 168 3.48 -20.91 11.18
N GLU A 169 4.61 -21.60 11.06
CA GLU A 169 5.90 -21.16 11.59
C GLU A 169 6.32 -19.81 10.99
N GLU A 170 6.81 -18.92 11.86
CA GLU A 170 7.24 -17.54 11.53
C GLU A 170 6.16 -16.64 10.90
N GLY A 171 4.92 -17.11 10.83
CA GLY A 171 3.80 -16.32 10.33
C GLY A 171 3.40 -15.19 11.25
N MET A 172 2.57 -14.28 10.73
CA MET A 172 1.94 -13.22 11.48
C MET A 172 0.54 -13.01 10.95
N VAL A 173 -0.43 -12.91 11.85
CA VAL A 173 -1.84 -12.66 11.52
C VAL A 173 -2.35 -11.48 12.35
N LEU A 174 -3.19 -10.64 11.75
CA LEU A 174 -3.86 -9.58 12.51
C LEU A 174 -4.93 -10.19 13.42
N ALA A 175 -5.04 -9.67 14.65
CA ALA A 175 -6.05 -10.10 15.61
C ALA A 175 -7.01 -8.95 15.94
N PRO A 176 -8.30 -9.22 16.24
CA PRO A 176 -9.22 -8.20 16.72
C PRO A 176 -8.62 -7.39 17.90
N PRO A 177 -8.90 -6.09 18.04
CA PRO A 177 -9.82 -5.28 17.25
C PRO A 177 -9.10 -4.54 16.11
N SER A 178 -8.09 -5.16 15.49
CA SER A 178 -7.43 -4.62 14.30
C SER A 178 -8.41 -4.33 13.17
N LEU A 179 -8.02 -3.46 12.25
CA LEU A 179 -8.72 -3.26 11.00
C LEU A 179 -8.09 -4.12 9.90
N GLU A 180 -8.95 -4.66 9.03
CA GLU A 180 -8.52 -5.30 7.79
C GLU A 180 -7.76 -4.30 6.90
N PRO A 181 -6.56 -4.61 6.38
CA PRO A 181 -5.77 -3.67 5.60
C PRO A 181 -6.47 -3.13 4.35
N GLU A 182 -7.23 -3.99 3.66
CA GLU A 182 -7.84 -3.66 2.37
C GLU A 182 -9.19 -2.94 2.53
N GLY A 183 -10.08 -3.51 3.33
CA GLY A 183 -11.43 -2.98 3.54
C GLY A 183 -11.52 -1.94 4.66
N GLN A 184 -10.48 -1.82 5.50
CA GLN A 184 -10.52 -1.07 6.77
C GLN A 184 -11.70 -1.50 7.67
N ALA A 185 -12.21 -2.72 7.44
CA ALA A 185 -13.31 -3.27 8.20
C ALA A 185 -12.81 -3.71 9.58
N PRO A 186 -13.54 -3.40 10.66
CA PRO A 186 -13.13 -3.80 12.00
C PRO A 186 -13.21 -5.32 12.15
N MET A 187 -12.07 -5.93 12.48
CA MET A 187 -12.04 -7.34 12.84
C MET A 187 -12.70 -7.53 14.21
N ARG A 188 -13.48 -8.60 14.35
CA ARG A 188 -14.17 -8.93 15.60
C ARG A 188 -14.07 -10.41 15.89
N TRP A 189 -14.04 -10.75 17.18
CA TRP A 189 -14.17 -12.14 17.59
C TRP A 189 -15.61 -12.61 17.38
N LEU A 190 -15.78 -13.71 16.66
CA LEU A 190 -17.02 -14.49 16.68
C LEU A 190 -17.04 -15.41 17.90
N ARG A 191 -15.87 -16.00 18.21
CA ARG A 191 -15.63 -16.81 19.40
C ARG A 191 -14.25 -16.44 19.97
N PRO A 192 -14.19 -15.61 21.02
CA PRO A 192 -12.92 -15.06 21.50
C PRO A 192 -12.10 -16.09 22.30
N PRO A 193 -10.77 -15.96 22.32
CA PRO A 193 -9.87 -16.96 22.92
C PRO A 193 -9.95 -17.06 24.45
N TRP A 194 -10.47 -16.04 25.14
CA TRP A 194 -10.66 -16.08 26.60
C TRP A 194 -11.95 -16.79 27.04
N GLU A 195 -12.90 -17.02 26.12
CA GLU A 195 -14.10 -17.83 26.37
C GLU A 195 -13.97 -19.21 25.70
N ASN A 196 -13.43 -19.22 24.48
CA ASN A 196 -13.26 -20.41 23.66
C ASN A 196 -11.78 -20.49 23.25
N PRO A 197 -10.91 -21.07 24.10
CA PRO A 197 -9.48 -21.11 23.81
C PRO A 197 -9.18 -21.89 22.52
N PRO A 198 -8.09 -21.56 21.80
CA PRO A 198 -7.65 -22.32 20.64
C PRO A 198 -7.54 -23.82 20.96
N THR A 199 -8.24 -24.62 20.18
CA THR A 199 -8.22 -26.08 20.32
C THR A 199 -7.12 -26.67 19.44
N ARG A 200 -6.72 -27.92 19.71
CA ARG A 200 -5.76 -28.61 18.84
C ARG A 200 -6.42 -28.90 17.49
N PRO A 201 -5.67 -28.80 16.38
CA PRO A 201 -6.20 -29.21 15.09
C PRO A 201 -6.57 -30.70 15.12
N SER A 202 -7.69 -31.07 14.48
CA SER A 202 -8.12 -32.47 14.40
C SER A 202 -7.06 -33.32 13.66
N PRO A 203 -7.00 -34.65 13.87
CA PRO A 203 -6.06 -35.49 13.14
C PRO A 203 -6.20 -35.38 11.62
N ALA A 204 -7.43 -35.23 11.12
CA ALA A 204 -7.71 -35.04 9.70
C ALA A 204 -7.17 -33.70 9.18
N LEU A 205 -7.34 -32.62 9.95
CA LEU A 205 -6.76 -31.32 9.63
C LEU A 205 -5.23 -31.36 9.67
N CYS A 206 -4.62 -32.01 10.66
CA CYS A 206 -3.17 -32.19 10.73
C CYS A 206 -2.63 -32.92 9.49
N LYS A 207 -3.34 -33.98 9.05
CA LYS A 207 -2.98 -34.73 7.84
C LYS A 207 -3.09 -33.84 6.59
N PHE A 208 -4.18 -33.09 6.45
CA PHE A 208 -4.37 -32.13 5.37
C PHE A 208 -3.23 -31.10 5.34
N LEU A 209 -2.92 -30.45 6.46
CA LEU A 209 -1.85 -29.46 6.55
C LEU A 209 -0.49 -30.05 6.16
N LYS A 210 -0.19 -31.29 6.54
CA LYS A 210 1.05 -31.97 6.15
C LYS A 210 1.11 -32.32 4.66
N GLU A 211 0.00 -32.77 4.09
CA GLU A 211 -0.11 -33.16 2.68
C GLU A 211 -0.10 -31.95 1.74
N SER A 212 -0.69 -30.84 2.18
CA SER A 212 -0.85 -29.63 1.39
C SER A 212 0.26 -28.61 1.63
N ALA A 213 1.10 -28.80 2.65
CA ALA A 213 2.29 -27.97 2.82
C ALA A 213 3.19 -28.16 1.60
N PRO A 214 3.71 -27.07 1.01
CA PRO A 214 4.73 -27.19 -0.01
C PRO A 214 5.84 -28.07 0.56
N ALA A 215 6.24 -29.09 -0.19
CA ALA A 215 7.26 -30.02 0.27
C ALA A 215 8.46 -29.18 0.71
N LEU A 216 8.91 -29.39 1.95
CA LEU A 216 10.19 -28.88 2.42
C LEU A 216 11.31 -29.69 1.72
N GLU A 217 11.23 -29.80 0.38
CA GLU A 217 12.30 -30.24 -0.48
C GLU A 217 13.35 -29.14 -0.45
N GLY A 218 14.24 -29.25 0.54
CA GLY A 218 15.55 -28.66 0.45
C GLY A 218 15.65 -27.20 0.88
N ALA A 219 16.02 -27.05 2.14
CA ALA A 219 17.20 -26.24 2.49
C ALA A 219 18.52 -26.70 1.79
N ALA A 220 18.44 -27.63 0.83
CA ALA A 220 19.30 -27.68 -0.36
C ALA A 220 18.50 -26.99 -1.49
N ALA A 221 18.60 -25.69 -1.66
CA ALA A 221 19.65 -25.15 -2.52
C ALA A 221 19.94 -26.10 -3.71
N ALA A 222 18.95 -26.32 -4.58
CA ALA A 222 19.25 -26.15 -6.00
C ALA A 222 19.83 -24.74 -6.09
N SER A 223 21.15 -24.70 -6.10
CA SER A 223 21.96 -23.52 -5.83
C SER A 223 21.61 -22.42 -6.82
N VAL A 224 20.65 -21.56 -6.44
CA VAL A 224 20.83 -20.14 -6.74
C VAL A 224 22.15 -19.80 -6.06
N PRO A 225 23.21 -19.48 -6.82
CA PRO A 225 24.48 -19.10 -6.23
C PRO A 225 24.19 -17.99 -5.20
N PRO A 226 24.89 -17.97 -4.05
CA PRO A 226 24.62 -16.99 -3.00
C PRO A 226 24.67 -15.59 -3.61
N VAL A 227 23.50 -15.00 -3.84
CA VAL A 227 23.39 -13.70 -4.47
C VAL A 227 23.99 -12.72 -3.47
N PRO A 228 25.01 -11.92 -3.86
CA PRO A 228 25.62 -10.97 -2.94
C PRO A 228 24.56 -10.04 -2.34
N THR A 229 24.75 -9.69 -1.07
CA THR A 229 23.88 -8.73 -0.40
C THR A 229 24.07 -7.34 -1.00
N TRP A 230 23.07 -6.46 -0.85
CA TRP A 230 23.20 -5.08 -1.32
C TRP A 230 24.43 -4.37 -0.73
N ALA A 231 24.78 -4.66 0.52
CA ALA A 231 25.96 -4.11 1.19
C ALA A 231 27.29 -4.49 0.50
N GLU A 232 27.34 -5.66 -0.15
CA GLU A 232 28.53 -6.14 -0.87
C GLU A 232 28.61 -5.56 -2.30
N ILE A 233 27.46 -5.31 -2.93
CA ILE A 233 27.36 -4.80 -4.31
C ILE A 233 27.50 -3.28 -4.35
N TYR A 234 26.87 -2.59 -3.41
CA TYR A 234 26.75 -1.13 -3.43
C TYR A 234 28.13 -0.43 -3.57
N PRO A 235 29.17 -0.76 -2.78
CA PRO A 235 30.49 -0.14 -2.93
C PRO A 235 31.16 -0.36 -4.30
N GLN A 236 30.76 -1.41 -5.01
CA GLN A 236 31.28 -1.74 -6.34
C GLN A 236 30.59 -0.91 -7.41
N ILE A 237 29.28 -0.67 -7.28
CA ILE A 237 28.50 0.08 -8.28
C ILE A 237 28.48 1.60 -8.04
N THR A 238 28.72 2.07 -6.81
CA THR A 238 28.65 3.50 -6.44
C THR A 238 29.62 4.38 -7.22
N LYS A 239 30.71 3.80 -7.71
CA LYS A 239 31.72 4.50 -8.53
C LYS A 239 31.24 4.77 -9.95
N TYR A 240 30.09 4.23 -10.34
CA TYR A 240 29.56 4.28 -11.71
C TYR A 240 28.17 4.94 -11.72
N PRO A 241 28.10 6.28 -11.89
CA PRO A 241 26.83 7.02 -11.90
C PRO A 241 25.82 6.49 -12.92
N THR A 242 26.28 5.98 -14.07
CA THR A 242 25.43 5.41 -15.13
C THR A 242 24.65 4.19 -14.64
N VAL A 243 25.24 3.35 -13.79
CA VAL A 243 24.57 2.17 -13.22
C VAL A 243 23.52 2.59 -12.19
N LEU A 244 23.85 3.56 -11.34
CA LEU A 244 22.90 4.14 -10.38
C LEU A 244 21.72 4.83 -11.08
N GLN A 245 21.98 5.53 -12.18
CA GLN A 245 20.93 6.13 -13.00
C GLN A 245 20.02 5.07 -13.63
N ALA A 246 20.60 3.99 -14.19
CA ALA A 246 19.83 2.89 -14.76
C ALA A 246 18.96 2.18 -13.71
N LEU A 247 19.46 2.01 -12.47
CA LEU A 247 18.67 1.46 -11.36
C LEU A 247 17.41 2.27 -11.06
N LEU A 248 17.46 3.59 -11.24
CA LEU A 248 16.37 4.52 -10.94
C LEU A 248 15.54 4.88 -12.18
N ALA A 249 15.93 4.43 -13.37
CA ALA A 249 15.25 4.76 -14.60
C ALA A 249 13.93 3.94 -14.72
N PRO A 250 12.78 4.59 -14.90
CA PRO A 250 11.53 3.89 -15.14
C PRO A 250 11.58 3.23 -16.54
N SER A 251 10.97 2.05 -16.65
CA SER A 251 10.70 1.40 -17.94
C SER A 251 9.25 0.93 -17.96
N ALA A 252 8.67 0.88 -19.16
CA ALA A 252 7.32 0.39 -19.37
C ALA A 252 7.21 -1.13 -19.08
N HIS A 253 8.32 -1.88 -19.20
CA HIS A 253 8.33 -3.33 -19.05
C HIS A 253 9.50 -3.80 -18.16
N PRO A 254 9.26 -4.75 -17.22
CA PRO A 254 10.32 -5.27 -16.34
C PRO A 254 11.51 -5.88 -17.11
N GLU A 255 11.25 -6.57 -18.21
CA GLU A 255 12.29 -7.14 -19.08
C GLU A 255 13.25 -6.08 -19.63
N GLU A 256 12.70 -5.00 -20.19
CA GLU A 256 13.47 -3.89 -20.73
C GLU A 256 14.25 -3.17 -19.62
N TYR A 257 13.68 -3.04 -18.42
CA TYR A 257 14.38 -2.52 -17.25
C TYR A 257 15.64 -3.34 -16.92
N TYR A 258 15.53 -4.66 -16.82
CA TYR A 258 16.69 -5.52 -16.51
C TYR A 258 17.74 -5.52 -17.62
N GLN A 259 17.32 -5.51 -18.89
CA GLN A 259 18.23 -5.43 -20.02
C GLN A 259 19.01 -4.11 -20.04
N ASN A 260 18.32 -2.99 -19.80
CA ASN A 260 18.94 -1.67 -19.69
C ASN A 260 19.93 -1.61 -18.53
N LEU A 261 19.59 -2.22 -17.40
CA LEU A 261 20.45 -2.29 -16.22
C LEU A 261 21.72 -3.10 -16.48
N LEU A 262 21.60 -4.26 -17.15
CA LEU A 262 22.75 -5.06 -17.57
C LEU A 262 23.62 -4.34 -18.61
N ALA A 263 22.99 -3.66 -19.58
CA ALA A 263 23.69 -2.87 -20.57
C ALA A 263 24.51 -1.74 -19.93
N ALA A 264 23.92 -1.01 -18.97
CA ALA A 264 24.60 0.04 -18.23
C ALA A 264 25.77 -0.51 -17.39
N ALA A 265 25.56 -1.61 -16.65
CA ALA A 265 26.59 -2.24 -15.84
C ALA A 265 27.78 -2.72 -16.71
N ARG A 266 27.50 -3.37 -17.84
CA ARG A 266 28.53 -3.83 -18.78
C ARG A 266 29.23 -2.68 -19.49
N GLY A 267 28.51 -1.61 -19.81
CA GLY A 267 29.06 -0.40 -20.43
C GLY A 267 30.14 0.27 -19.60
N VAL A 268 30.09 0.11 -18.27
CA VAL A 268 31.13 0.60 -17.34
C VAL A 268 32.17 -0.46 -16.96
N GLY A 269 32.12 -1.64 -17.60
CA GLY A 269 33.09 -2.72 -17.42
C GLY A 269 32.77 -3.74 -16.32
N LEU A 270 31.58 -3.68 -15.69
CA LEU A 270 31.16 -4.70 -14.73
C LEU A 270 30.80 -5.98 -15.49
N THR A 271 31.62 -7.01 -15.28
CA THR A 271 31.48 -8.32 -15.94
C THR A 271 31.38 -9.48 -14.95
N ASP A 272 31.59 -9.22 -13.66
CA ASP A 272 31.47 -10.23 -12.62
C ASP A 272 30.02 -10.72 -12.52
N PHE A 273 29.85 -12.04 -12.68
CA PHE A 273 28.54 -12.67 -12.72
C PHE A 273 27.75 -12.45 -11.42
N GLN A 274 28.41 -12.51 -10.26
CA GLN A 274 27.76 -12.35 -8.96
C GLN A 274 27.32 -10.90 -8.73
N VAL A 275 28.14 -9.94 -9.16
CA VAL A 275 27.78 -8.52 -9.11
C VAL A 275 26.58 -8.23 -10.01
N LEU A 276 26.55 -8.75 -11.24
CA LEU A 276 25.43 -8.55 -12.16
C LEU A 276 24.15 -9.21 -11.64
N MET A 277 24.24 -10.45 -11.14
CA MET A 277 23.12 -11.13 -10.47
C MET A 277 22.60 -10.32 -9.28
N GLY A 278 23.52 -9.81 -8.46
CA GLY A 278 23.19 -8.96 -7.32
C GLY A 278 22.47 -7.67 -7.72
N ILE A 279 22.97 -6.97 -8.75
CA ILE A 279 22.35 -5.75 -9.28
C ILE A 279 20.90 -6.03 -9.72
N LEU A 280 20.67 -7.13 -10.44
CA LEU A 280 19.33 -7.54 -10.89
C LEU A 280 18.42 -7.91 -9.72
N TRP A 281 18.95 -8.65 -8.75
CA TRP A 281 18.19 -9.14 -7.60
C TRP A 281 17.65 -8.00 -6.73
N HIS A 282 18.48 -6.99 -6.48
CA HIS A 282 18.16 -5.84 -5.63
C HIS A 282 17.64 -4.63 -6.42
N ALA A 283 17.30 -4.79 -7.69
CA ALA A 283 16.87 -3.68 -8.53
C ALA A 283 15.50 -3.14 -8.05
N PRO A 284 15.40 -1.85 -7.62
CA PRO A 284 14.24 -1.34 -6.88
C PRO A 284 12.96 -1.23 -7.71
N MET A 285 13.09 -1.08 -9.03
CA MET A 285 11.93 -1.03 -9.93
C MET A 285 11.55 -2.41 -10.47
N GLY A 286 12.36 -3.42 -10.13
CA GLY A 286 12.13 -4.80 -10.49
C GLY A 286 10.98 -5.44 -9.71
N ASP A 287 10.36 -6.43 -10.31
CA ASP A 287 9.35 -7.33 -9.76
C ASP A 287 9.94 -8.50 -8.95
N SER A 288 11.19 -8.38 -8.47
CA SER A 288 12.02 -9.50 -8.01
C SER A 288 11.48 -10.32 -6.85
N SER A 289 10.67 -9.71 -6.01
CA SER A 289 10.00 -10.33 -4.87
C SER A 289 8.80 -11.21 -5.21
N HIS A 290 8.26 -11.17 -6.43
CA HIS A 290 6.92 -11.72 -6.70
C HIS A 290 6.87 -12.95 -7.64
N ILE A 291 8.01 -13.38 -8.21
CA ILE A 291 8.04 -14.49 -9.18
C ILE A 291 8.80 -15.70 -8.61
N PRO A 292 8.17 -16.89 -8.50
CA PRO A 292 8.88 -18.12 -8.16
C PRO A 292 9.90 -18.50 -9.25
N ASN A 293 11.06 -19.04 -8.88
CA ASN A 293 12.17 -19.45 -9.77
C ASN A 293 12.99 -18.32 -10.45
N ARG A 294 12.95 -17.11 -9.90
CA ARG A 294 13.60 -15.94 -10.50
C ARG A 294 15.12 -16.01 -10.64
N GLY A 295 15.81 -16.76 -9.78
CA GLY A 295 17.26 -16.93 -9.84
C GLY A 295 17.73 -17.50 -11.19
N GLU A 296 17.00 -18.48 -11.72
CA GLU A 296 17.31 -19.09 -13.03
C GLU A 296 17.06 -18.13 -14.20
N TYR A 297 16.01 -17.31 -14.11
CA TYR A 297 15.72 -16.28 -15.11
C TYR A 297 16.83 -15.23 -15.17
N PHE A 298 17.27 -14.69 -14.02
CA PHE A 298 18.36 -13.73 -13.99
C PHE A 298 19.69 -14.33 -14.45
N LYS A 299 19.96 -15.59 -14.09
CA LYS A 299 21.13 -16.32 -14.59
C LYS A 299 21.14 -16.37 -16.12
N ARG A 300 20.01 -16.74 -16.75
CA ARG A 300 19.87 -16.73 -18.22
C ARG A 300 20.08 -15.34 -18.79
N LEU A 301 19.55 -14.28 -18.17
CA LEU A 301 19.75 -12.91 -18.65
C LEU A 301 21.22 -12.47 -18.61
N VAL A 302 21.93 -12.79 -17.52
CA VAL A 302 23.36 -12.47 -17.40
C VAL A 302 24.19 -13.27 -18.42
N GLU A 303 23.85 -14.55 -18.65
CA GLU A 303 24.51 -15.40 -19.64
C GLU A 303 24.24 -14.92 -21.08
N LEU A 304 22.98 -14.63 -21.44
CA LEU A 304 22.59 -14.17 -22.78
C LEU A 304 23.18 -12.81 -23.12
N SER A 305 23.19 -11.89 -22.16
CA SER A 305 23.89 -10.61 -22.35
C SER A 305 25.40 -10.80 -22.51
N GLY A 306 25.98 -11.89 -21.98
CA GLY A 306 27.39 -12.30 -22.04
C GLY A 306 27.84 -12.76 -23.41
N ALA A 307 26.99 -13.56 -24.05
CA ALA A 307 27.28 -14.19 -25.34
C ALA A 307 27.25 -13.20 -26.53
N GLY A 308 26.74 -11.98 -26.33
CA GLY A 308 26.61 -10.95 -27.35
C GLY A 308 27.90 -10.18 -27.67
N ARG A 309 28.92 -10.87 -28.22
CA ARG A 309 30.02 -10.24 -28.98
C ARG A 309 30.14 -10.83 -30.39
N GLU A 310 29.02 -11.16 -31.01
CA GLU A 310 28.89 -11.16 -32.48
C GLU A 310 27.81 -10.16 -32.87
N ARG A 311 28.25 -9.11 -33.57
CA ARG A 311 27.41 -8.01 -34.04
C ARG A 311 26.32 -8.54 -34.98
N PHE A 312 25.06 -8.46 -34.57
CA PHE A 312 24.00 -8.13 -35.52
C PHE A 312 24.06 -6.63 -35.78
N THR A 313 24.77 -6.23 -36.83
CA THR A 313 24.59 -4.93 -37.47
C THR A 313 23.38 -5.04 -38.41
N PRO A 314 22.26 -4.33 -38.16
CA PRO A 314 21.24 -4.18 -39.18
C PRO A 314 21.71 -3.16 -40.22
N GLY A 315 22.06 -3.64 -41.41
CA GLY A 315 21.95 -2.89 -42.65
C GLY A 315 22.93 -1.72 -42.87
N ALA A 316 24.22 -2.01 -43.03
CA ALA A 316 25.07 -1.20 -43.91
C ALA A 316 24.72 -1.58 -45.36
N LYS A 317 23.94 -0.76 -46.06
CA LYS A 317 23.88 -0.80 -47.52
C LYS A 317 25.05 0.02 -48.06
N GLU A 318 26.05 -0.69 -48.56
CA GLU A 318 27.03 -0.18 -49.51
C GLU A 318 26.29 0.41 -50.72
N GLY A 319 26.60 1.65 -51.06
CA GLY A 319 26.33 2.19 -52.39
C GLY A 319 27.49 1.87 -53.35
N PRO A 320 27.27 2.08 -54.64
CA PRO A 320 28.31 2.61 -55.51
C PRO A 320 27.88 3.95 -56.14
N ALA A 321 28.81 4.90 -56.16
CA ALA A 321 28.72 6.23 -56.78
C ALA A 321 28.97 6.15 -58.32
N PRO A 322 29.16 7.24 -59.12
CA PRO A 322 28.86 8.69 -58.95
C PRO A 322 28.28 9.43 -60.22
N ASN A 323 27.86 10.71 -60.02
CA ASN A 323 27.91 11.90 -60.93
C ASN A 323 26.81 12.15 -62.03
N PRO A 324 26.63 13.41 -62.55
CA PRO A 324 26.09 14.63 -61.91
C PRO A 324 25.08 15.39 -62.86
N PRO A 325 25.00 16.75 -62.87
CA PRO A 325 23.94 17.61 -62.31
C PRO A 325 22.85 18.05 -63.32
N ARG A 326 21.73 18.60 -62.83
CA ARG A 326 20.92 19.52 -63.64
C ARG A 326 20.11 20.51 -62.81
N ASP A 327 20.26 21.76 -63.22
CA ASP A 327 19.65 22.99 -62.70
C ASP A 327 18.15 23.13 -62.99
N ALA A 328 17.55 24.00 -62.17
CA ALA A 328 16.56 25.04 -62.49
C ALA A 328 15.08 24.71 -62.76
N SER A 329 14.28 25.63 -62.19
CA SER A 329 12.97 26.15 -62.62
C SER A 329 11.74 25.48 -61.97
N ASP A 330 11.01 26.11 -61.05
CA ASP A 330 10.13 27.30 -61.10
C ASP A 330 8.66 26.94 -61.40
N LYS A 331 7.75 27.63 -60.69
CA LYS A 331 6.29 27.86 -60.92
C LYS A 331 5.19 26.94 -60.35
N ASP A 332 4.54 27.51 -59.33
CA ASP A 332 3.14 27.98 -59.28
C ASP A 332 1.90 27.07 -59.36
N CYS A 333 0.97 27.42 -58.45
CA CYS A 333 -0.50 27.43 -58.53
C CYS A 333 -1.27 26.09 -58.59
N ALA A 334 -2.08 25.81 -57.56
CA ALA A 334 -3.48 26.27 -57.53
C ALA A 334 -4.29 25.67 -56.35
N THR A 335 -4.94 26.57 -55.64
CA THR A 335 -6.23 26.51 -54.95
C THR A 335 -7.20 25.39 -55.39
N THR A 336 -7.78 24.65 -54.44
CA THR A 336 -9.21 24.30 -54.52
C THR A 336 -9.85 24.16 -53.13
N ARG A 337 -11.02 24.79 -53.04
CA ARG A 337 -11.99 24.91 -51.93
C ARG A 337 -12.80 23.61 -51.74
N SER A 338 -13.27 23.42 -50.49
CA SER A 338 -14.60 22.96 -49.96
C SER A 338 -15.62 22.30 -50.91
N PRO A 339 -16.60 21.46 -50.44
CA PRO A 339 -17.45 21.61 -49.23
C PRO A 339 -17.75 20.24 -48.52
N GLY A 340 -18.51 20.07 -47.43
CA GLY A 340 -19.62 20.79 -46.80
C GLY A 340 -20.97 20.11 -47.10
N GLY A 341 -21.65 19.57 -46.08
CA GLY A 341 -23.04 19.05 -46.11
C GLY A 341 -23.21 17.82 -45.20
N GLN A 342 -23.73 17.90 -43.96
CA GLN A 342 -25.13 18.10 -43.48
C GLN A 342 -26.08 16.90 -43.61
N GLY A 343 -26.74 16.60 -42.47
CA GLY A 343 -28.04 15.92 -42.34
C GLY A 343 -27.96 14.43 -41.96
N ALA A 344 -28.82 13.84 -41.12
CA ALA A 344 -29.76 14.26 -40.09
C ALA A 344 -30.37 12.97 -39.46
N ALA A 345 -31.02 13.14 -38.30
CA ALA A 345 -32.19 12.40 -37.81
C ALA A 345 -32.06 11.14 -36.92
N GLY A 346 -32.88 11.15 -35.85
CA GLY A 346 -33.38 10.02 -35.05
C GLY A 346 -32.71 9.89 -33.68
N GLY A 347 -33.35 9.96 -32.51
CA GLY A 347 -34.77 10.02 -32.15
C GLY A 347 -35.04 9.14 -30.90
N VAL A 348 -35.59 9.78 -29.85
CA VAL A 348 -36.50 9.25 -28.79
C VAL A 348 -35.91 8.40 -27.61
N PRO A 349 -36.62 8.19 -26.46
CA PRO A 349 -36.47 8.98 -25.23
C PRO A 349 -36.38 8.17 -23.90
N SER A 350 -36.36 8.91 -22.79
CA SER A 350 -36.41 8.51 -21.37
C SER A 350 -37.64 7.71 -20.92
N THR A 351 -37.51 6.86 -19.89
CA THR A 351 -38.56 6.68 -18.86
C THR A 351 -38.03 6.09 -17.54
N THR A 352 -38.29 6.80 -16.45
CA THR A 352 -38.17 6.42 -15.03
C THR A 352 -39.46 5.77 -14.55
N GLY A 353 -39.37 4.79 -13.62
CA GLY A 353 -40.53 4.24 -12.91
C GLY A 353 -40.19 3.11 -11.94
N SER A 354 -40.18 3.41 -10.65
CA SER A 354 -40.53 2.47 -9.55
C SER A 354 -42.09 2.34 -9.48
N PRO A 355 -42.77 1.44 -8.72
CA PRO A 355 -42.50 1.06 -7.33
C PRO A 355 -42.97 -0.40 -6.95
N PRO A 356 -43.53 -0.73 -5.76
CA PRO A 356 -42.95 -1.69 -4.81
C PRO A 356 -43.85 -2.91 -4.49
N GLY A 357 -43.36 -3.88 -3.70
CA GLY A 357 -44.15 -5.02 -3.26
C GLY A 357 -43.67 -5.62 -1.94
N THR A 358 -44.23 -5.13 -0.83
CA THR A 358 -44.30 -5.76 0.50
C THR A 358 -45.23 -6.97 0.49
N TRP A 359 -44.83 -8.14 1.01
CA TRP A 359 -45.74 -9.10 1.68
C TRP A 359 -45.01 -9.92 2.74
N GLU A 360 -45.79 -10.24 3.77
CA GLU A 360 -45.47 -10.74 5.10
C GLU A 360 -45.26 -12.26 5.19
N ARG A 361 -44.51 -12.66 6.24
CA ARG A 361 -44.88 -13.63 7.30
C ARG A 361 -45.53 -14.96 6.90
N GLY A 362 -44.94 -16.07 7.36
CA GLY A 362 -45.74 -17.22 7.80
C GLY A 362 -45.13 -18.61 7.66
N ALA A 363 -44.54 -19.08 8.77
CA ALA A 363 -44.78 -20.38 9.39
C ALA A 363 -44.69 -21.69 8.58
N SER A 364 -43.84 -22.58 9.11
CA SER A 364 -44.19 -23.94 9.55
C SER A 364 -44.64 -24.95 8.49
N ARG A 365 -43.81 -25.98 8.27
CA ARG A 365 -44.21 -27.34 8.64
C ARG A 365 -43.09 -28.35 8.51
N ASP A 366 -42.99 -29.16 9.55
CA ASP A 366 -42.42 -30.49 9.59
C ASP A 366 -42.86 -31.36 8.39
N ARG A 367 -41.92 -32.16 7.89
CA ARG A 367 -42.24 -33.46 7.31
C ARG A 367 -41.04 -34.41 7.39
N ASP A 368 -41.09 -35.25 8.43
CA ASP A 368 -40.52 -36.59 8.41
C ASP A 368 -41.06 -37.38 7.21
N GLY A 369 -40.21 -38.19 6.58
CA GLY A 369 -40.66 -39.03 5.48
C GLY A 369 -39.60 -39.81 4.71
N ARG A 370 -38.92 -40.72 5.41
CA ARG A 370 -38.82 -42.15 5.02
C ARG A 370 -38.36 -42.50 3.58
N ALA A 371 -37.12 -43.00 3.54
CA ALA A 371 -36.65 -44.23 2.90
C ALA A 371 -36.77 -44.44 1.36
N SER A 372 -35.77 -45.19 0.90
CA SER A 372 -35.76 -46.22 -0.15
C SER A 372 -35.05 -45.87 -1.47
N SER A 373 -33.96 -46.63 -1.67
CA SER A 373 -33.71 -47.44 -2.88
C SER A 373 -32.93 -46.82 -4.03
N SER A 374 -31.73 -47.38 -4.19
CA SER A 374 -31.06 -47.84 -5.41
C SER A 374 -31.65 -47.46 -6.78
N HIS A 375 -30.79 -46.96 -7.67
CA HIS A 375 -30.34 -47.71 -8.87
C HIS A 375 -29.25 -46.91 -9.60
N GLY A 376 -28.25 -47.63 -10.12
CA GLY A 376 -27.20 -47.06 -10.95
C GLY A 376 -27.65 -46.81 -12.38
N HIS A 377 -27.02 -45.82 -13.01
CA HIS A 377 -26.84 -45.67 -14.45
C HIS A 377 -25.62 -44.76 -14.62
N ALA A 378 -24.53 -45.28 -15.19
CA ALA A 378 -24.23 -45.28 -16.61
C ALA A 378 -23.51 -43.99 -17.04
N HIS A 379 -22.21 -44.20 -17.19
CA HIS A 379 -21.17 -43.42 -17.83
C HIS A 379 -21.57 -42.90 -19.23
N LEU A 380 -21.60 -41.57 -19.38
CA LEU A 380 -21.48 -40.79 -20.63
C LEU A 380 -20.84 -39.45 -20.22
N GLN A 381 -19.51 -39.34 -20.20
CA GLN A 381 -18.68 -38.69 -21.21
C GLN A 381 -19.24 -37.33 -21.70
N GLU A 382 -19.02 -36.29 -20.89
CA GLU A 382 -19.10 -34.86 -21.29
C GLU A 382 -17.68 -34.28 -21.38
N GLU A 383 -17.00 -34.53 -22.49
CA GLU A 383 -15.78 -33.81 -22.88
C GLU A 383 -16.19 -32.59 -23.72
N SER A 384 -16.68 -31.54 -23.07
CA SER A 384 -16.96 -30.25 -23.74
C SER A 384 -16.88 -29.02 -22.82
N GLY A 385 -16.56 -29.19 -21.52
CA GLY A 385 -16.54 -28.10 -20.54
C GLY A 385 -15.16 -27.44 -20.33
N GLU A 386 -14.06 -28.14 -20.58
CA GLU A 386 -12.71 -27.70 -20.17
C GLU A 386 -12.18 -26.48 -20.96
N MET A 387 -12.76 -26.17 -22.12
CA MET A 387 -12.32 -25.02 -22.92
C MET A 387 -12.80 -23.67 -22.37
N TYR A 388 -13.95 -23.64 -21.66
CA TYR A 388 -14.50 -22.39 -21.11
C TYR A 388 -13.91 -22.01 -19.75
N ASP A 389 -13.45 -22.99 -18.97
CA ASP A 389 -12.77 -22.74 -17.69
C ASP A 389 -11.37 -22.12 -17.89
N SER A 390 -10.69 -22.45 -18.99
CA SER A 390 -9.38 -21.87 -19.35
C SER A 390 -9.44 -20.36 -19.67
N TRP A 391 -10.54 -19.88 -20.27
CA TRP A 391 -10.73 -18.45 -20.52
C TRP A 391 -11.05 -17.68 -19.23
N ALA A 392 -11.78 -18.29 -18.29
CA ALA A 392 -12.10 -17.66 -17.01
C ALA A 392 -10.85 -17.44 -16.14
N GLU A 393 -9.87 -18.35 -16.17
CA GLU A 393 -8.57 -18.16 -15.49
C GLU A 393 -7.74 -17.04 -16.13
N LEU A 394 -7.75 -16.92 -17.46
CA LEU A 394 -7.00 -15.89 -18.19
C LEU A 394 -7.52 -14.47 -17.88
N PHE A 395 -8.84 -14.32 -17.67
CA PHE A 395 -9.42 -13.05 -17.20
C PHE A 395 -9.26 -12.81 -15.69
N ARG A 396 -9.12 -13.85 -14.84
CA ARG A 396 -8.79 -13.69 -13.41
C ARG A 396 -7.35 -13.19 -13.22
N LEU A 397 -6.39 -13.78 -13.94
CA LEU A 397 -4.98 -13.34 -13.94
C LEU A 397 -4.82 -11.88 -14.41
N GLY A 398 -5.61 -11.44 -15.40
CA GLY A 398 -5.64 -10.05 -15.84
C GLY A 398 -6.23 -9.07 -14.81
N ARG A 399 -7.16 -9.53 -13.96
CA ARG A 399 -7.84 -8.70 -12.95
C ARG A 399 -6.94 -8.46 -11.74
N ASP A 400 -6.22 -9.48 -11.30
CA ASP A 400 -5.27 -9.36 -10.20
C ASP A 400 -4.04 -8.55 -10.61
N HIS A 401 -3.60 -8.67 -11.87
CA HIS A 401 -2.57 -7.80 -12.44
C HIS A 401 -2.98 -6.31 -12.46
N LEU A 402 -4.23 -6.02 -12.84
CA LEU A 402 -4.78 -4.65 -12.81
C LEU A 402 -4.90 -4.09 -11.39
N ILE A 403 -5.19 -4.93 -10.39
CA ILE A 403 -5.28 -4.51 -8.98
C ILE A 403 -3.89 -4.20 -8.41
N VAL A 404 -2.87 -5.00 -8.75
CA VAL A 404 -1.48 -4.76 -8.34
C VAL A 404 -0.91 -3.51 -9.01
N GLU A 405 -1.14 -3.31 -10.32
CA GLU A 405 -0.76 -2.08 -11.02
C GLU A 405 -1.47 -0.87 -10.43
N ARG A 406 -2.77 -0.95 -10.15
CA ARG A 406 -3.51 0.14 -9.52
C ARG A 406 -2.94 0.53 -8.15
N ARG A 407 -2.62 -0.44 -7.28
CA ARG A 407 -1.98 -0.16 -5.98
C ARG A 407 -0.60 0.48 -6.13
N ARG A 408 0.15 0.11 -7.17
CA ARG A 408 1.46 0.72 -7.50
C ARG A 408 1.31 2.16 -8.01
N TYR A 409 0.32 2.43 -8.87
CA TYR A 409 -0.02 3.78 -9.31
C TYR A 409 -0.52 4.65 -8.16
N GLU A 410 -1.36 4.12 -7.26
CA GLU A 410 -1.83 4.83 -6.07
C GLU A 410 -0.69 5.16 -5.10
N ALA A 411 0.25 4.22 -4.88
CA ALA A 411 1.46 4.47 -4.09
C ALA A 411 2.37 5.55 -4.73
N MET A 412 2.55 5.50 -6.05
CA MET A 412 3.34 6.50 -6.78
C MET A 412 2.68 7.88 -6.76
N ILE A 413 1.36 7.97 -6.98
CA ILE A 413 0.59 9.22 -6.88
C ILE A 413 0.69 9.78 -5.45
N TYR A 414 0.67 8.91 -4.44
CA TYR A 414 0.83 9.31 -3.04
C TYR A 414 2.23 9.85 -2.73
N GLU A 415 3.30 9.21 -3.21
CA GLU A 415 4.67 9.71 -3.05
C GLU A 415 4.93 10.99 -3.86
N LEU A 416 4.35 11.11 -5.06
CA LEU A 416 4.36 12.36 -5.83
C LEU A 416 3.54 13.46 -5.13
N GLY A 417 2.43 13.11 -4.50
CA GLY A 417 1.62 14.01 -3.68
C GLY A 417 2.39 14.51 -2.45
N LYS A 418 3.16 13.62 -1.79
CA LYS A 418 4.08 13.99 -0.70
C LYS A 418 5.18 14.93 -1.19
N LEU A 419 5.78 14.66 -2.35
CA LEU A 419 6.78 15.55 -2.95
C LEU A 419 6.19 16.93 -3.28
N GLY A 420 4.95 16.98 -3.79
CA GLY A 420 4.22 18.22 -4.03
C GLY A 420 3.93 18.99 -2.74
N ALA A 421 3.45 18.30 -1.70
CA ALA A 421 3.22 18.89 -0.38
C ALA A 421 4.52 19.41 0.25
N TRP A 422 5.62 18.67 0.09
CA TRP A 422 6.93 19.07 0.59
C TRP A 422 7.49 20.29 -0.16
N GLN A 423 7.29 20.36 -1.48
CA GLN A 423 7.62 21.56 -2.27
C GLN A 423 6.80 22.78 -1.84
N GLU A 424 5.50 22.64 -1.58
CA GLU A 424 4.68 23.77 -1.12
C GLU A 424 5.03 24.19 0.30
N PHE A 425 5.38 23.24 1.18
CA PHE A 425 5.93 23.53 2.50
C PHE A 425 7.25 24.33 2.40
N LEU A 426 8.17 23.92 1.52
CA LEU A 426 9.41 24.67 1.27
C LEU A 426 9.14 26.08 0.70
N ARG A 427 8.18 26.22 -0.22
CA ARG A 427 7.78 27.55 -0.72
C ARG A 427 7.19 28.41 0.39
N GLN A 428 6.37 27.84 1.26
CA GLN A 428 5.79 28.56 2.39
C GLN A 428 6.89 29.02 3.37
N GLN A 429 7.81 28.12 3.72
CA GLN A 429 9.02 28.44 4.48
C GLN A 429 9.83 29.59 3.85
N GLN A 430 9.97 29.61 2.52
CA GLN A 430 10.66 30.69 1.82
C GLN A 430 9.88 32.01 1.90
N ARG A 431 8.54 31.99 1.75
CA ARG A 431 7.69 33.19 1.91
C ARG A 431 7.79 33.76 3.32
N ASP A 432 7.73 32.91 4.34
CA ASP A 432 7.79 33.31 5.75
C ASP A 432 9.17 33.88 6.09
N ASN A 433 10.24 33.23 5.63
CA ASN A 433 11.61 33.74 5.77
C ASN A 433 11.80 35.09 5.07
N ARG A 434 11.20 35.29 3.89
CA ARG A 434 11.23 36.57 3.18
C ARG A 434 10.54 37.66 3.99
N GLN A 435 9.33 37.39 4.50
CA GLN A 435 8.59 38.34 5.34
C GLN A 435 9.35 38.68 6.63
N LEU A 436 10.02 37.71 7.26
CA LEU A 436 10.87 37.96 8.42
C LEU A 436 12.04 38.87 8.09
N ARG A 437 12.72 38.64 6.96
CA ARG A 437 13.81 39.52 6.50
C ARG A 437 13.33 40.94 6.26
N GLU A 438 12.21 41.11 5.58
CA GLU A 438 11.60 42.44 5.34
C GLU A 438 11.26 43.16 6.66
N LYS A 439 10.75 42.43 7.67
CA LYS A 439 10.48 42.99 9.00
C LYS A 439 11.75 43.44 9.72
N ILE A 440 12.81 42.63 9.64
CA ILE A 440 14.12 42.95 10.23
C ILE A 440 14.71 44.19 9.55
N GLU A 441 14.69 44.24 8.21
CA GLU A 441 15.17 45.40 7.44
C GLU A 441 14.37 46.67 7.76
N ALA A 442 13.04 46.57 7.87
CA ALA A 442 12.18 47.69 8.25
C ALA A 442 12.42 48.16 9.70
N GLN A 443 12.79 47.25 10.60
CA GLN A 443 13.18 47.61 11.96
C GLN A 443 14.54 48.33 11.96
N TRP A 444 15.55 47.78 11.27
CA TRP A 444 16.86 48.42 11.14
C TRP A 444 16.79 49.80 10.50
N ALA A 445 15.96 49.99 9.46
CA ALA A 445 15.76 51.30 8.86
C ALA A 445 15.18 52.32 9.85
N ARG A 446 14.22 51.91 10.70
CA ARG A 446 13.66 52.76 11.75
C ARG A 446 14.68 53.10 12.83
N GLU A 447 15.50 52.14 13.24
CA GLU A 447 16.58 52.37 14.21
C GLU A 447 17.66 53.31 13.65
N LEU A 448 18.08 53.11 12.40
CA LEU A 448 19.04 54.01 11.73
C LEU A 448 18.51 55.44 11.61
N GLU A 449 17.23 55.61 11.27
CA GLU A 449 16.62 56.93 11.19
C GLU A 449 16.52 57.59 12.58
N TYR A 450 16.19 56.80 13.61
CA TYR A 450 16.23 57.26 14.99
C TYR A 450 17.64 57.74 15.41
N PHE A 451 18.69 56.98 15.07
CA PHE A 451 20.07 57.37 15.35
C PHE A 451 20.48 58.65 14.60
N ARG A 452 20.07 58.82 13.34
CA ARG A 452 20.29 60.07 12.58
C ARG A 452 19.59 61.26 13.26
N GLN A 453 18.35 61.10 13.71
CA GLN A 453 17.63 62.17 14.41
C GLN A 453 18.30 62.57 15.73
N LEU A 454 18.88 61.60 16.45
CA LEU A 454 19.67 61.87 17.65
C LEU A 454 20.96 62.64 17.32
N SER A 455 21.68 62.27 16.26
CA SER A 455 22.90 62.97 15.86
C SER A 455 22.64 64.43 15.48
N PHE A 456 21.57 64.69 14.71
CA PHE A 456 21.18 66.06 14.32
C PHE A 456 20.71 66.93 15.51
N LYS A 457 20.15 66.33 16.58
CA LYS A 457 19.78 67.07 17.79
C LYS A 457 20.97 67.37 18.70
N GLY A 458 22.03 66.56 18.65
CA GLY A 458 23.26 66.74 19.42
C GLY A 458 24.06 67.97 19.00
N ASP A 459 24.20 68.21 17.70
CA ASP A 459 25.07 69.29 17.18
C ASP A 459 24.58 70.71 17.50
N LYS A 460 23.29 70.91 17.76
CA LYS A 460 22.74 72.25 18.08
C LYS A 460 22.95 72.70 19.53
N ARG A 461 23.43 71.84 20.43
CA ARG A 461 23.69 72.22 21.84
C ARG A 461 25.18 72.38 22.20
N GLY A 462 26.11 72.12 21.28
CA GLY A 462 27.54 72.05 21.59
C GLY A 462 28.40 73.29 21.28
N TRP A 463 27.94 74.25 20.46
CA TRP A 463 28.82 75.33 19.95
C TRP A 463 28.49 76.73 20.48
N ARG A 464 27.90 76.86 21.68
CA ARG A 464 27.86 78.15 22.38
C ARG A 464 28.93 78.19 23.47
N LYS A 465 30.04 78.83 23.11
CA LYS A 465 31.03 79.53 23.93
C LYS A 465 31.87 78.65 24.86
N TRP A 466 33.10 78.40 24.41
CA TRP A 466 34.28 78.71 25.20
C TRP A 466 35.01 79.87 24.54
#